data_AF-A0A9E5D7F5-F1
#
_entry.id   AF-A0A9E5D7F5-F1
#
_cell.length_a   1.000
_cell.length_b   1.000
_cell.length_c   1.000
_cell.angle_alpha   90.00
_cell.angle_beta   90.00
_cell.angle_gamma   90.00
#
_symmetry.space_group_name_H-M   'P 1'
#
loop_
_entity.id
_entity.type
_entity.pdbx_description
1 polymer ?
#
loop_
_entity_poly.entity_id
_entity_poly.type
_entity_poly.pdbx_seq_one_letter_code
_entity_poly.pdbx_strand_id
1 'polypeptide(L)'
;VSGARELAEQTGCQVGASASGGLLFPSVRLQENDEFDLGEFKVRVLHTPGHTPESVSFIVEEQGQPTAIFTGGALLLGGAARVDLLGSKVAPFLARWQHNTIHEKLLKLPDDVQVYPTHGGGSFCSAAAGGGTAPSTIAHERLTNPFAAEAEESSFVRFALTGLGSYPSYYKYMADINRRGPDILGGVPRMASLTALSVRNHLDNEAVLIDARPERSFNDGHVPGSYAVPHGNNMATWVGWVVPWGQPLVLLSADAGQHDDIMRQLIRIGFDRVRGFLSGGIDAWKSAGLPIEESHRLDLEGLKQAQDLPAPPLVIDVRQRSEYTQGHIPGALNIELGELQEHLDGLPRELPVVTVCAAGMRATTAGSILQRDGRDNVQVVDEAGTPAWIERGYPSETGEE
;
A
#
# COMPACT_ATOMS: atom_id res chain seq x y z
N VAL A 1 8.77 6.40 3.64
CA VAL A 1 9.98 7.08 4.17
C VAL A 1 10.15 8.43 3.52
N SER A 2 10.25 9.49 4.31
CA SER A 2 10.45 10.86 3.82
C SER A 2 11.87 11.06 3.30
N GLY A 3 12.00 11.69 2.13
CA GLY A 3 13.31 12.05 1.55
C GLY A 3 13.91 13.35 2.09
N ALA A 4 13.29 13.99 3.08
CA ALA A 4 13.70 15.32 3.55
C ALA A 4 15.16 15.37 4.03
N ARG A 5 15.61 14.34 4.77
CA ARG A 5 17.00 14.24 5.24
C ARG A 5 17.99 14.01 4.09
N GLU A 6 17.64 13.13 3.17
CA GLU A 6 18.44 12.83 1.97
C GLU A 6 18.65 14.10 1.13
N LEU A 7 17.57 14.86 0.90
CA LEU A 7 17.64 16.12 0.15
C LEU A 7 18.48 17.17 0.87
N ALA A 8 18.32 17.31 2.19
CA ALA A 8 19.10 18.24 3.00
C ALA A 8 20.60 17.91 2.98
N GLU A 9 20.97 16.63 3.07
CA GLU A 9 22.37 16.21 2.97
C GLU A 9 22.94 16.55 1.58
N GLN A 10 22.20 16.30 0.51
CA GLN A 10 22.69 16.49 -0.85
C GLN A 10 22.76 17.96 -1.28
N THR A 11 21.93 18.84 -0.71
CA THR A 11 21.78 20.22 -1.17
C THR A 11 22.18 21.28 -0.14
N GLY A 12 22.30 20.88 1.14
CA GLY A 12 22.45 21.81 2.25
C GLY A 12 21.18 22.58 2.62
N CYS A 13 20.02 22.24 2.05
CA CYS A 13 18.76 22.92 2.38
C CYS A 13 18.33 22.64 3.83
N GLN A 14 17.55 23.55 4.40
CA GLN A 14 16.92 23.33 5.70
C GLN A 14 15.69 22.44 5.56
N VAL A 15 15.48 21.53 6.50
CA VAL A 15 14.23 20.76 6.61
C VAL A 15 13.25 21.53 7.48
N GLY A 16 12.10 21.92 6.93
CA GLY A 16 10.97 22.45 7.70
C GLY A 16 9.93 21.37 7.97
N ALA A 17 9.42 21.30 9.21
CA ALA A 17 8.31 20.42 9.56
C ALA A 17 7.47 21.03 10.69
N SER A 18 6.23 20.57 10.82
CA SER A 18 5.32 21.00 11.87
C SER A 18 5.97 20.94 13.26
N ALA A 19 5.84 22.03 14.03
CA ALA A 19 6.41 22.16 15.35
C ALA A 19 5.85 21.13 16.34
N SER A 20 4.64 20.61 16.11
CA SER A 20 4.02 19.55 16.92
C SER A 20 4.39 18.13 16.45
N GLY A 21 5.06 17.98 15.29
CA GLY A 21 5.41 16.67 14.72
C GLY A 21 6.56 15.93 15.41
N GLY A 22 7.27 16.60 16.31
CA GLY A 22 8.22 15.92 17.21
C GLY A 22 9.42 15.27 16.53
N LEU A 23 9.90 15.81 15.41
CA LEU A 23 11.11 15.31 14.74
C LEU A 23 12.32 15.33 15.69
N LEU A 24 13.17 14.30 15.57
CA LEU A 24 14.35 14.06 16.41
C LEU A 24 15.68 14.35 15.70
N PHE A 25 15.63 15.02 14.56
CA PHE A 25 16.78 15.50 13.81
C PHE A 25 16.63 17.01 13.53
N PRO A 26 17.71 17.72 13.17
CA PRO A 26 17.65 19.16 12.94
C PRO A 26 16.58 19.56 11.91
N SER A 27 15.63 20.38 12.36
CA SER A 27 14.55 20.90 11.51
C SER A 27 14.07 22.27 12.00
N VAL A 28 13.61 23.11 11.07
CA VAL A 28 12.83 24.30 11.39
C VAL A 28 11.45 23.86 11.87
N ARG A 29 11.02 24.39 13.02
CA ARG A 29 9.78 24.02 13.71
C ARG A 29 8.65 24.96 13.29
N LEU A 30 7.90 24.55 12.28
CA LEU A 30 6.88 25.34 11.60
C LEU A 30 5.59 25.46 12.44
N GLN A 31 5.07 26.67 12.56
CA GLN A 31 3.80 26.99 13.22
C GLN A 31 2.85 27.69 12.25
N GLU A 32 1.58 27.78 12.63
CA GLU A 32 0.59 28.50 11.84
C GLU A 32 0.99 29.97 11.65
N ASN A 33 0.87 30.45 10.41
CA ASN A 33 1.29 31.79 9.96
C ASN A 33 2.80 32.03 9.89
N ASP A 34 3.66 31.02 10.07
CA ASP A 34 5.05 31.16 9.64
C ASP A 34 5.11 31.42 8.13
N GLU A 35 5.96 32.35 7.72
CA GLU A 35 6.11 32.80 6.33
C GLU A 35 7.55 32.61 5.83
N PHE A 36 7.66 32.17 4.59
CA PHE A 36 8.92 32.07 3.85
C PHE A 36 8.82 32.97 2.62
N ASP A 37 9.59 34.05 2.60
CA ASP A 37 9.71 34.91 1.43
C ASP A 37 10.78 34.32 0.49
N LEU A 38 10.36 33.93 -0.71
CA LEU A 38 11.21 33.32 -1.74
C LEU A 38 11.40 34.27 -2.92
N GLY A 39 11.13 35.57 -2.74
CA GLY A 39 11.27 36.61 -3.75
C GLY A 39 9.99 36.82 -4.54
N GLU A 40 9.74 36.01 -5.57
CA GLU A 40 8.58 36.18 -6.46
C GLU A 40 7.26 35.75 -5.79
N PHE A 41 7.34 34.82 -4.83
CA PHE A 41 6.21 34.33 -4.07
C PHE A 41 6.58 34.11 -2.60
N LYS A 42 5.56 34.05 -1.76
CA LYS A 42 5.66 33.68 -0.34
C LYS A 42 4.99 32.34 -0.10
N VAL A 43 5.51 31.60 0.87
CA VAL A 43 4.85 30.40 1.39
C VAL A 43 4.43 30.66 2.83
N ARG A 44 3.13 30.51 3.12
CA ARG A 44 2.57 30.64 4.47
C ARG A 44 2.07 29.31 4.97
N VAL A 45 2.42 28.98 6.21
CA VAL A 45 2.04 27.72 6.87
C VAL A 45 0.62 27.84 7.44
N LEU A 46 -0.20 26.84 7.18
CA LEU A 46 -1.55 26.70 7.72
C LEU A 46 -1.62 25.40 8.53
N HIS A 47 -1.99 25.45 9.81
CA HIS A 47 -2.20 24.22 10.59
C HIS A 47 -3.52 23.57 10.19
N THR A 48 -3.46 22.32 9.71
CA THR A 48 -4.58 21.60 9.08
C THR A 48 -4.74 20.20 9.69
N PRO A 49 -5.00 20.12 11.01
CA PRO A 49 -5.15 18.84 11.69
C PRO A 49 -6.35 18.06 11.16
N GLY A 50 -6.22 16.74 11.17
CA GLY A 50 -7.25 15.83 10.67
C GLY A 50 -6.63 14.47 10.42
N HIS A 51 -6.07 14.25 9.22
CA HIS A 51 -5.29 13.06 8.91
C HIS A 51 -4.27 12.70 10.00
N THR A 52 -3.51 13.70 10.46
CA THR A 52 -2.69 13.63 11.67
C THR A 52 -2.85 14.90 12.51
N PRO A 53 -2.59 14.87 13.83
CA PRO A 53 -2.66 16.05 14.70
C PRO A 53 -1.74 17.20 14.28
N GLU A 54 -0.56 16.87 13.78
CA GLU A 54 0.49 17.84 13.41
C GLU A 54 0.38 18.33 11.96
N SER A 55 -0.53 17.78 11.16
CA SER A 55 -0.65 18.09 9.73
C SER A 55 -0.69 19.60 9.47
N VAL A 56 0.12 20.04 8.50
CA VAL A 56 0.18 21.42 8.00
C VAL A 56 0.02 21.44 6.50
N SER A 57 -0.59 22.51 5.99
CA SER A 57 -0.69 22.84 4.58
C SER A 57 0.15 24.09 4.28
N PHE A 58 0.54 24.26 3.02
CA PHE A 58 1.37 25.39 2.59
C PHE A 58 0.63 26.20 1.54
N ILE A 59 0.31 27.45 1.86
CA ILE A 59 -0.31 28.39 0.94
C ILE A 59 0.80 29.12 0.19
N VAL A 60 0.72 29.17 -1.13
CA VAL A 60 1.57 29.99 -1.99
C VAL A 60 0.85 31.29 -2.28
N GLU A 61 1.52 32.41 -2.03
CA GLU A 61 1.00 33.76 -2.26
C GLU A 61 1.88 34.53 -3.23
N GLU A 62 1.28 35.09 -4.28
CA GLU A 62 1.92 35.96 -5.26
C GLU A 62 1.28 37.34 -5.19
N GLN A 63 2.09 38.40 -5.09
CA GLN A 63 1.59 39.78 -4.96
C GLN A 63 0.59 39.97 -3.80
N GLY A 64 0.73 39.17 -2.73
CA GLY A 64 -0.16 39.18 -1.57
C GLY A 64 -1.52 38.51 -1.76
N GLN A 65 -1.70 37.74 -2.83
CA GLN A 65 -2.90 36.93 -3.08
C GLN A 65 -2.55 35.44 -3.10
N PRO A 66 -3.36 34.56 -2.48
CA PRO A 66 -3.14 33.12 -2.56
C PRO A 66 -3.41 32.62 -3.99
N THR A 67 -2.46 31.87 -4.55
CA THR A 67 -2.56 31.29 -5.90
C THR A 67 -2.64 29.76 -5.86
N ALA A 68 -2.01 29.13 -4.88
CA ALA A 68 -2.02 27.68 -4.70
C ALA A 68 -1.98 27.28 -3.22
N ILE A 69 -2.39 26.05 -2.94
CA ILE A 69 -2.24 25.42 -1.64
C ILE A 69 -1.83 23.95 -1.77
N PHE A 70 -0.75 23.58 -1.08
CA PHE A 70 -0.36 22.20 -0.86
C PHE A 70 -1.08 21.67 0.37
N THR A 71 -2.12 20.86 0.18
CA THR A 71 -3.10 20.50 1.23
C THR A 71 -2.68 19.30 2.08
N GLY A 72 -1.56 18.65 1.76
CA GLY A 72 -1.16 17.46 2.51
C GLY A 72 -2.19 16.34 2.32
N GLY A 73 -2.64 15.75 3.44
CA GLY A 73 -3.79 14.84 3.51
C GLY A 73 -5.10 15.53 3.88
N ALA A 74 -5.10 16.83 4.17
CA ALA A 74 -6.27 17.51 4.72
C ALA A 74 -7.42 17.66 3.72
N LEU A 75 -7.10 17.77 2.43
CA LEU A 75 -8.06 17.76 1.33
C LEU A 75 -7.40 17.06 0.14
N LEU A 76 -8.03 16.02 -0.37
CA LEU A 76 -7.61 15.26 -1.55
C LEU A 76 -8.58 15.56 -2.70
N LEU A 77 -8.22 15.20 -3.93
CA LEU A 77 -9.12 15.40 -5.07
C LEU A 77 -10.36 14.53 -4.94
N GLY A 78 -11.51 15.16 -4.75
CA GLY A 78 -12.78 14.47 -4.50
C GLY A 78 -12.82 13.66 -3.20
N GLY A 79 -11.95 13.97 -2.22
CA GLY A 79 -11.83 13.23 -0.96
C GLY A 79 -11.10 13.95 0.17
N ALA A 80 -10.78 13.20 1.22
CA ALA A 80 -9.87 13.57 2.29
C ALA A 80 -9.03 12.36 2.71
N ALA A 81 -7.89 12.56 3.39
CA ALA A 81 -7.15 11.43 3.91
C ALA A 81 -7.88 10.81 5.12
N ARG A 82 -7.73 9.50 5.28
CA ARG A 82 -8.34 8.73 6.38
C ARG A 82 -7.80 9.19 7.74
N VAL A 83 -8.61 9.03 8.78
CA VAL A 83 -8.36 9.58 10.12
C VAL A 83 -8.03 8.52 11.17
N ASP A 84 -7.98 7.25 10.79
CA ASP A 84 -7.89 6.10 11.70
C ASP A 84 -6.50 5.45 11.77
N LEU A 85 -5.50 5.99 11.06
CA LEU A 85 -4.13 5.46 11.10
C LEU A 85 -3.48 5.53 12.49
N LEU A 86 -3.92 6.45 13.36
CA LEU A 86 -3.50 6.54 14.76
C LEU A 86 -4.37 5.70 15.71
N GLY A 87 -5.28 4.88 15.15
CA GLY A 87 -6.15 3.97 15.88
C GLY A 87 -7.58 4.48 16.02
N SER A 88 -8.50 3.52 16.09
CA SER A 88 -9.96 3.75 16.12
C SER A 88 -10.45 4.62 17.28
N LYS A 89 -9.72 4.65 18.41
CA LYS A 89 -10.06 5.49 19.57
C LYS A 89 -9.84 6.99 19.32
N VAL A 90 -8.86 7.32 18.49
CA VAL A 90 -8.46 8.71 18.20
C VAL A 90 -9.17 9.22 16.93
N ALA A 91 -9.55 8.30 16.03
CA ALA A 91 -10.15 8.61 14.75
C ALA A 91 -11.36 9.57 14.79
N PRO A 92 -12.32 9.47 15.73
CA PRO A 92 -13.42 10.42 15.80
C PRO A 92 -12.98 11.85 16.10
N PHE A 93 -11.94 12.05 16.93
CA PHE A 93 -11.43 13.39 17.22
C PHE A 93 -10.71 13.99 16.01
N LEU A 94 -9.95 13.16 15.30
CA LEU A 94 -9.29 13.51 14.05
C LEU A 94 -10.29 13.87 12.95
N ALA A 95 -11.40 13.14 12.84
CA ALA A 95 -12.49 13.48 11.93
C ALA A 95 -13.10 14.86 12.22
N ARG A 96 -13.32 15.20 13.50
CA ARG A 96 -13.82 16.52 13.90
C ARG A 96 -12.84 17.64 13.56
N TRP A 97 -11.55 17.41 13.78
CA TRP A 97 -10.51 18.36 13.37
C TRP A 97 -10.43 18.51 11.85
N GLN A 98 -10.58 17.41 11.11
CA GLN A 98 -10.59 17.41 9.65
C GLN A 98 -11.78 18.20 9.10
N HIS A 99 -12.97 18.06 9.71
CA HIS A 99 -14.16 18.88 9.40
C HIS A 99 -13.86 20.37 9.59
N ASN A 100 -13.38 20.76 10.78
CA ASN A 100 -13.02 22.15 11.05
C ASN A 100 -11.95 22.68 10.06
N THR A 101 -10.92 21.90 9.77
CA THR A 101 -9.89 22.23 8.78
C THR A 101 -10.49 22.50 7.40
N ILE A 102 -11.38 21.63 6.92
CA ILE A 102 -12.00 21.78 5.60
C ILE A 102 -12.94 23.00 5.58
N HIS A 103 -13.92 23.05 6.47
CA HIS A 103 -15.00 24.04 6.41
C HIS A 103 -14.59 25.43 6.90
N GLU A 104 -13.76 25.50 7.94
CA GLU A 104 -13.42 26.78 8.57
C GLU A 104 -12.12 27.41 8.04
N LYS A 105 -11.29 26.65 7.33
CA LYS A 105 -10.03 27.13 6.74
C LYS A 105 -9.98 26.96 5.23
N LEU A 106 -9.99 25.72 4.73
CA LEU A 106 -9.70 25.45 3.32
C LEU A 106 -10.78 25.99 2.38
N LEU A 107 -12.06 25.73 2.67
CA LEU A 107 -13.17 26.17 1.81
C LEU A 107 -13.40 27.69 1.83
N LYS A 108 -12.77 28.43 2.75
CA LYS A 108 -12.81 29.90 2.83
C LYS A 108 -11.76 30.58 1.95
N LEU A 109 -10.85 29.82 1.34
CA LEU A 109 -9.90 30.36 0.37
C LEU A 109 -10.62 30.82 -0.92
N PRO A 110 -10.03 31.74 -1.69
CA PRO A 110 -10.56 32.13 -2.99
C PRO A 110 -10.73 30.95 -3.95
N ASP A 111 -11.72 31.08 -4.82
CA ASP A 111 -12.22 30.02 -5.71
C ASP A 111 -11.19 29.51 -6.71
N ASP A 112 -10.30 30.39 -7.15
CA ASP A 112 -9.26 30.17 -8.15
C ASP A 112 -7.96 29.58 -7.56
N VAL A 113 -7.85 29.48 -6.23
CA VAL A 113 -6.70 28.85 -5.57
C VAL A 113 -6.59 27.39 -6.01
N GLN A 114 -5.43 27.04 -6.55
CA GLN A 114 -5.13 25.68 -6.99
C GLN A 114 -4.84 24.74 -5.82
N VAL A 115 -5.39 23.53 -5.87
CA VAL A 115 -5.26 22.53 -4.81
C VAL A 115 -4.29 21.43 -5.24
N TYR A 116 -3.23 21.25 -4.45
CA TYR A 116 -2.18 20.25 -4.63
C TYR A 116 -2.10 19.29 -3.43
N PRO A 117 -2.77 18.12 -3.49
CA PRO A 117 -2.69 17.13 -2.42
C PRO A 117 -1.39 16.31 -2.49
N THR A 118 -1.13 15.53 -1.43
CA THR A 118 -0.01 14.56 -1.40
C THR A 118 -0.27 13.31 -2.23
N HIS A 119 -1.51 12.85 -2.30
CA HIS A 119 -1.91 11.61 -2.97
C HIS A 119 -3.28 11.76 -3.68
N GLY A 120 -3.58 10.85 -4.60
CA GLY A 120 -4.85 10.81 -5.35
C GLY A 120 -5.56 9.46 -5.27
N GLY A 121 -6.45 9.20 -6.23
CA GLY A 121 -7.15 7.90 -6.36
C GLY A 121 -6.19 6.71 -6.38
N GLY A 122 -6.51 5.67 -5.59
CA GLY A 122 -5.70 4.44 -5.47
C GLY A 122 -4.72 4.40 -4.28
N SER A 123 -4.57 5.50 -3.52
CA SER A 123 -3.81 5.48 -2.25
C SER A 123 -4.64 4.88 -1.10
N PHE A 124 -4.04 3.98 -0.31
CA PHE A 124 -4.64 3.45 0.93
C PHE A 124 -4.77 4.51 2.04
N CYS A 125 -4.19 5.70 1.86
CA CYS A 125 -4.35 6.84 2.76
C CYS A 125 -5.64 7.63 2.49
N SER A 126 -6.36 7.37 1.39
CA SER A 126 -7.51 8.18 0.98
C SER A 126 -8.83 7.60 1.50
N ALA A 127 -9.68 8.44 2.07
CA ALA A 127 -11.10 8.15 2.27
C ALA A 127 -11.87 8.81 1.11
N ALA A 128 -12.57 8.00 0.30
CA ALA A 128 -13.23 8.40 -0.95
C ALA A 128 -12.36 9.30 -1.85
N ALA A 129 -11.50 8.74 -2.72
CA ALA A 129 -10.74 9.54 -3.68
C ALA A 129 -11.35 9.46 -5.09
N GLY A 130 -11.52 10.61 -5.73
CA GLY A 130 -11.92 10.70 -7.13
C GLY A 130 -10.78 10.34 -8.10
N GLY A 131 -11.15 9.98 -9.33
CA GLY A 131 -10.23 9.83 -10.46
C GLY A 131 -9.95 11.19 -11.12
N GLY A 132 -9.11 12.02 -10.50
CA GLY A 132 -8.71 13.33 -11.02
C GLY A 132 -7.20 13.50 -11.05
N THR A 133 -6.70 14.36 -11.95
CA THR A 133 -5.29 14.76 -12.03
C THR A 133 -5.09 16.11 -11.37
N ALA A 134 -4.13 16.22 -10.46
CA ALA A 134 -3.78 17.51 -9.86
C ALA A 134 -3.19 18.49 -10.90
N PRO A 135 -3.41 19.81 -10.74
CA PRO A 135 -4.18 20.44 -9.66
C PRO A 135 -5.70 20.43 -9.89
N SER A 136 -6.46 20.54 -8.80
CA SER A 136 -7.87 20.97 -8.78
C SER A 136 -7.96 22.43 -8.33
N THR A 137 -9.15 22.95 -8.01
CA THR A 137 -9.34 24.28 -7.41
C THR A 137 -10.23 24.23 -6.19
N ILE A 138 -10.14 25.23 -5.31
CA ILE A 138 -11.04 25.36 -4.16
C ILE A 138 -12.50 25.41 -4.60
N ALA A 139 -12.83 26.11 -5.69
CA ALA A 139 -14.19 26.11 -6.22
C ALA A 139 -14.66 24.71 -6.64
N HIS A 140 -13.81 23.95 -7.34
CA HIS A 140 -14.17 22.59 -7.75
C HIS A 140 -14.40 21.70 -6.53
N GLU A 141 -13.44 21.63 -5.60
CA GLU A 141 -13.57 20.80 -4.41
C GLU A 141 -14.75 21.22 -3.53
N ARG A 142 -15.04 22.52 -3.41
CA ARG A 142 -16.23 22.98 -2.66
C ARG A 142 -17.53 22.46 -3.27
N LEU A 143 -17.58 22.28 -4.59
CA LEU A 143 -18.78 21.86 -5.31
C LEU A 143 -18.90 20.33 -5.43
N THR A 144 -17.78 19.61 -5.56
CA THR A 144 -17.79 18.18 -5.94
C THR A 144 -17.25 17.25 -4.88
N ASN A 145 -16.46 17.73 -3.92
CA ASN A 145 -15.85 16.87 -2.90
C ASN A 145 -16.92 16.43 -1.87
N PRO A 146 -17.14 15.12 -1.67
CA PRO A 146 -18.13 14.63 -0.71
C PRO A 146 -17.90 15.16 0.72
N PHE A 147 -16.64 15.32 1.14
CA PHE A 147 -16.32 15.87 2.45
C PHE A 147 -16.68 17.36 2.56
N ALA A 148 -16.65 18.12 1.46
CA ALA A 148 -17.10 19.51 1.46
C ALA A 148 -18.62 19.64 1.55
N ALA A 149 -19.37 18.63 1.09
CA ALA A 149 -20.83 18.60 1.17
C ALA A 149 -21.35 18.31 2.59
N GLU A 150 -20.57 17.61 3.41
CA GLU A 150 -20.92 17.24 4.80
C GLU A 150 -20.75 18.40 5.79
N ALA A 151 -21.60 19.43 5.68
CA ALA A 151 -21.51 20.65 6.49
C ALA A 151 -21.68 20.42 8.01
N GLU A 152 -22.43 19.40 8.41
CA GLU A 152 -22.69 19.08 9.82
C GLU A 152 -21.63 18.11 10.37
N GLU A 153 -21.01 18.48 11.50
CA GLU A 153 -19.87 17.76 12.08
C GLU A 153 -20.16 16.26 12.33
N SER A 154 -21.33 15.92 12.88
CA SER A 154 -21.66 14.53 13.19
C SER A 154 -21.84 13.66 11.94
N SER A 155 -22.41 14.22 10.87
CA SER A 155 -22.56 13.58 9.57
C SER A 155 -21.20 13.39 8.91
N PHE A 156 -20.35 14.41 8.95
CA PHE A 156 -18.97 14.34 8.48
C PHE A 156 -18.19 13.24 9.20
N VAL A 157 -18.25 13.19 10.54
CA VAL A 157 -17.51 12.18 11.33
C VAL A 157 -17.97 10.77 10.98
N ARG A 158 -19.29 10.55 10.83
CA ARG A 158 -19.82 9.26 10.39
C ARG A 158 -19.32 8.91 8.99
N PHE A 159 -19.37 9.86 8.05
CA PHE A 159 -18.92 9.68 6.68
C PHE A 159 -17.41 9.34 6.62
N ALA A 160 -16.57 10.10 7.33
CA ALA A 160 -15.12 9.93 7.39
C ALA A 160 -14.67 8.58 7.95
N LEU A 161 -15.51 7.93 8.76
CA LEU A 161 -15.22 6.64 9.40
C LEU A 161 -15.90 5.45 8.68
N THR A 162 -16.75 5.71 7.69
CA THR A 162 -17.48 4.67 6.96
C THR A 162 -16.69 4.20 5.75
N GLY A 163 -16.69 2.87 5.50
CA GLY A 163 -16.09 2.31 4.29
C GLY A 163 -14.56 2.37 4.25
N LEU A 164 -13.91 2.60 5.39
CA LEU A 164 -12.45 2.53 5.49
C LEU A 164 -12.01 1.07 5.37
N GLY A 165 -11.33 0.76 4.27
CA GLY A 165 -10.71 -0.55 4.06
C GLY A 165 -9.47 -0.74 4.91
N SER A 166 -8.94 -1.97 4.85
CA SER A 166 -7.63 -2.32 5.38
C SER A 166 -6.52 -1.46 4.78
N TYR A 167 -5.38 -1.37 5.46
CA TYR A 167 -4.20 -0.65 4.99
C TYR A 167 -2.92 -1.42 5.27
N PRO A 168 -1.83 -1.14 4.51
CA PRO A 168 -0.59 -1.88 4.65
C PRO A 168 0.00 -1.85 6.05
N SER A 169 0.36 -3.03 6.56
CA SER A 169 0.92 -3.20 7.91
C SER A 169 2.18 -2.39 8.17
N TYR A 170 2.97 -2.07 7.14
CA TYR A 170 4.19 -1.28 7.31
C TYR A 170 3.94 0.18 7.74
N TYR A 171 2.73 0.70 7.57
CA TYR A 171 2.39 2.08 7.94
C TYR A 171 2.69 2.38 9.41
N LYS A 172 2.51 1.40 10.29
CA LYS A 172 2.79 1.53 11.74
C LYS A 172 4.24 1.88 12.07
N TYR A 173 5.17 1.61 11.16
CA TYR A 173 6.60 1.94 11.33
C TYR A 173 6.98 3.27 10.68
N MET A 174 6.22 3.73 9.69
CA MET A 174 6.58 4.90 8.87
C MET A 174 6.63 6.18 9.68
N ALA A 175 5.66 6.40 10.57
CA ALA A 175 5.62 7.60 11.41
C ALA A 175 6.89 7.71 12.26
N ASP A 176 7.31 6.62 12.90
CA ASP A 176 8.47 6.62 13.78
C ASP A 176 9.80 6.72 13.01
N ILE A 177 9.94 6.07 11.84
CA ILE A 177 11.10 6.23 10.96
C ILE A 177 11.23 7.70 10.53
N ASN A 178 10.14 8.29 10.05
CA ASN A 178 10.13 9.68 9.60
C ASN A 178 10.41 10.65 10.75
N ARG A 179 9.94 10.34 11.96
CA ARG A 179 10.16 11.17 13.16
C ARG A 179 11.59 11.10 13.67
N ARG A 180 12.17 9.89 13.75
CA ARG A 180 13.59 9.70 14.11
C ARG A 180 14.54 10.30 13.08
N GLY A 181 14.10 10.33 11.83
CA GLY A 181 14.90 10.71 10.69
C GLY A 181 15.50 9.45 10.06
N PRO A 182 15.13 9.09 8.82
CA PRO A 182 15.69 7.93 8.15
C PRO A 182 17.19 8.09 7.91
N ASP A 183 17.89 6.98 7.73
CA ASP A 183 19.31 6.97 7.37
C ASP A 183 19.52 7.62 5.99
N ILE A 184 20.65 8.29 5.82
CA ILE A 184 21.08 8.84 4.53
C ILE A 184 21.65 7.69 3.69
N LEU A 185 21.09 7.48 2.51
CA LEU A 185 21.50 6.41 1.60
C LEU A 185 22.55 6.87 0.59
N GLY A 186 22.60 8.18 0.28
CA GLY A 186 23.51 8.73 -0.74
C GLY A 186 23.10 8.36 -2.17
N GLY A 187 21.84 7.99 -2.38
CA GLY A 187 21.28 7.48 -3.63
C GLY A 187 20.59 6.13 -3.48
N VAL A 188 20.27 5.50 -4.61
CA VAL A 188 19.66 4.17 -4.61
C VAL A 188 20.74 3.12 -4.39
N PRO A 189 20.64 2.27 -3.34
CA PRO A 189 21.61 1.22 -3.10
C PRO A 189 21.70 0.26 -4.29
N ARG A 190 22.92 -0.15 -4.66
CA ARG A 190 23.14 -1.16 -5.70
C ARG A 190 23.05 -2.55 -5.08
N MET A 191 22.17 -3.38 -5.60
CA MET A 191 22.04 -4.76 -5.14
C MET A 191 23.24 -5.61 -5.55
N ALA A 192 23.72 -6.44 -4.62
CA ALA A 192 24.75 -7.42 -4.91
C ALA A 192 24.21 -8.57 -5.79
N SER A 193 25.03 -9.06 -6.71
CA SER A 193 24.75 -10.28 -7.47
C SER A 193 25.10 -11.50 -6.62
N LEU A 194 24.14 -12.40 -6.41
CA LEU A 194 24.30 -13.59 -5.58
C LEU A 194 24.22 -14.87 -6.42
N THR A 195 25.10 -15.83 -6.16
CA THR A 195 24.97 -17.17 -6.77
C THR A 195 23.79 -17.93 -6.15
N ALA A 196 23.30 -18.98 -6.80
CA ALA A 196 22.24 -19.83 -6.26
C ALA A 196 22.57 -20.39 -4.86
N LEU A 197 23.81 -20.82 -4.64
CA LEU A 197 24.26 -21.30 -3.32
C LEU A 197 24.35 -20.17 -2.28
N SER A 198 24.75 -18.97 -2.69
CA SER A 198 24.73 -17.79 -1.81
C SER A 198 23.31 -17.41 -1.40
N VAL A 199 22.36 -17.44 -2.34
CA VAL A 199 20.93 -17.21 -2.07
C VAL A 199 20.41 -18.28 -1.11
N ARG A 200 20.71 -19.56 -1.37
CA ARG A 200 20.31 -20.64 -0.46
C ARG A 200 20.83 -20.40 0.96
N ASN A 201 22.11 -20.06 1.10
CA ASN A 201 22.69 -19.71 2.39
C ASN A 201 21.98 -18.53 3.06
N HIS A 202 21.62 -17.48 2.30
CA HIS A 202 20.84 -16.37 2.87
C HIS A 202 19.46 -16.82 3.35
N LEU A 203 18.76 -17.67 2.59
CA LEU A 203 17.45 -18.20 2.97
C LEU A 203 17.52 -19.07 4.24
N ASP A 204 18.58 -19.88 4.38
CA ASP A 204 18.83 -20.66 5.60
C ASP A 204 19.21 -19.78 6.81
N ASN A 205 19.61 -18.52 6.58
CA ASN A 205 19.99 -17.54 7.61
C ASN A 205 19.02 -16.34 7.63
N GLU A 206 17.72 -16.64 7.76
CA GLU A 206 16.63 -15.68 7.96
C GLU A 206 16.32 -14.74 6.79
N ALA A 207 16.95 -14.82 5.62
CA ALA A 207 16.46 -14.02 4.49
C ALA A 207 15.17 -14.64 3.92
N VAL A 208 14.33 -13.81 3.32
CA VAL A 208 13.21 -14.26 2.48
C VAL A 208 13.45 -13.85 1.04
N LEU A 209 13.03 -14.71 0.10
CA LEU A 209 13.10 -14.40 -1.32
C LEU A 209 11.78 -13.79 -1.76
N ILE A 210 11.87 -12.63 -2.41
CA ILE A 210 10.76 -12.00 -3.12
C ILE A 210 10.91 -12.36 -4.59
N ASP A 211 9.97 -13.16 -5.09
CA ASP A 211 9.92 -13.52 -6.51
C ASP A 211 9.02 -12.51 -7.23
N ALA A 212 9.67 -11.64 -8.00
CA ALA A 212 9.06 -10.55 -8.76
C ALA A 212 8.77 -10.92 -10.21
N ARG A 213 8.90 -12.22 -10.57
CA ARG A 213 8.49 -12.72 -11.88
C ARG A 213 6.95 -12.70 -12.03
N PRO A 214 6.42 -12.75 -13.27
CA PRO A 214 4.99 -12.90 -13.49
C PRO A 214 4.41 -14.14 -12.80
N GLU A 215 3.15 -14.06 -12.38
CA GLU A 215 2.41 -15.07 -11.60
C GLU A 215 2.54 -16.45 -12.23
N ARG A 216 2.32 -16.56 -13.55
CA ARG A 216 2.41 -17.82 -14.27
C ARG A 216 3.81 -18.45 -14.19
N SER A 217 4.86 -17.63 -14.29
CA SER A 217 6.25 -18.12 -14.18
C SER A 217 6.61 -18.55 -12.76
N PHE A 218 5.97 -17.97 -11.75
CA PHE A 218 6.07 -18.42 -10.36
C PHE A 218 5.35 -19.75 -10.17
N ASN A 219 4.10 -19.83 -10.62
CA ASN A 219 3.23 -20.99 -10.48
C ASN A 219 3.81 -22.24 -11.16
N ASP A 220 4.41 -22.07 -12.35
CA ASP A 220 5.07 -23.14 -13.12
C ASP A 220 6.41 -23.60 -12.48
N GLY A 221 6.94 -22.90 -11.49
CA GLY A 221 8.16 -23.30 -10.78
C GLY A 221 8.90 -22.13 -10.10
N HIS A 222 9.06 -22.22 -8.79
CA HIS A 222 9.68 -21.18 -7.96
C HIS A 222 10.62 -21.73 -6.88
N VAL A 223 11.34 -20.82 -6.22
CA VAL A 223 12.23 -21.16 -5.10
C VAL A 223 11.38 -21.45 -3.86
N PRO A 224 11.56 -22.59 -3.18
CA PRO A 224 10.79 -22.96 -2.00
C PRO A 224 10.72 -21.88 -0.93
N GLY A 225 9.52 -21.63 -0.40
CA GLY A 225 9.27 -20.67 0.69
C GLY A 225 9.44 -19.19 0.32
N SER A 226 9.49 -18.87 -0.98
CA SER A 226 9.50 -17.49 -1.49
C SER A 226 8.11 -16.84 -1.50
N TYR A 227 8.06 -15.51 -1.49
CA TYR A 227 6.83 -14.74 -1.66
C TYR A 227 6.66 -14.35 -3.13
N ALA A 228 5.50 -14.69 -3.73
CA ALA A 228 5.16 -14.26 -5.08
C ALA A 228 4.62 -12.82 -5.07
N VAL A 229 5.46 -11.84 -5.38
CA VAL A 229 5.05 -10.44 -5.48
C VAL A 229 5.59 -9.86 -6.79
N PRO A 230 4.83 -9.99 -7.89
CA PRO A 230 5.29 -9.56 -9.22
C PRO A 230 5.73 -8.10 -9.26
N HIS A 231 6.71 -7.81 -10.10
CA HIS A 231 7.13 -6.45 -10.37
C HIS A 231 5.97 -5.63 -10.98
N GLY A 232 5.76 -4.43 -10.45
CA GLY A 232 4.75 -3.50 -10.91
C GLY A 232 4.62 -2.30 -9.96
N ASN A 233 3.67 -1.41 -10.24
CA ASN A 233 3.52 -0.15 -9.49
C ASN A 233 3.18 -0.34 -8.00
N ASN A 234 2.55 -1.46 -7.65
CA ASN A 234 2.10 -1.77 -6.29
C ASN A 234 3.00 -2.80 -5.58
N MET A 235 4.14 -3.17 -6.16
CA MET A 235 5.00 -4.23 -5.63
C MET A 235 5.43 -3.93 -4.20
N ALA A 236 5.99 -2.74 -3.93
CA ALA A 236 6.40 -2.39 -2.56
C ALA A 236 5.22 -2.41 -1.59
N THR A 237 4.03 -1.93 -1.99
CA THR A 237 2.86 -1.98 -1.12
C THR A 237 2.55 -3.40 -0.67
N TRP A 238 2.57 -4.37 -1.60
CA TRP A 238 2.34 -5.77 -1.26
C TRP A 238 3.48 -6.36 -0.45
N VAL A 239 4.74 -6.11 -0.78
CA VAL A 239 5.88 -6.51 0.05
C VAL A 239 5.73 -5.99 1.48
N GLY A 240 5.42 -4.70 1.65
CA GLY A 240 5.23 -4.09 2.97
C GLY A 240 4.00 -4.58 3.72
N TRP A 241 3.09 -5.30 3.07
CA TRP A 241 1.92 -5.91 3.68
C TRP A 241 2.16 -7.37 4.07
N VAL A 242 2.77 -8.15 3.17
CA VAL A 242 2.88 -9.60 3.34
C VAL A 242 4.24 -10.06 3.86
N VAL A 243 5.26 -9.20 3.87
CA VAL A 243 6.58 -9.58 4.39
C VAL A 243 6.74 -9.04 5.82
N PRO A 244 7.12 -9.89 6.79
CA PRO A 244 7.43 -9.44 8.14
C PRO A 244 8.43 -8.28 8.15
N TRP A 245 8.15 -7.29 9.00
CA TRP A 245 8.97 -6.08 9.06
C TRP A 245 10.39 -6.38 9.55
N GLY A 246 11.39 -5.81 8.86
CA GLY A 246 12.81 -5.95 9.22
C GLY A 246 13.47 -7.23 8.72
N GLN A 247 12.72 -8.11 8.04
CA GLN A 247 13.24 -9.31 7.40
C GLN A 247 14.25 -8.94 6.30
N PRO A 248 15.45 -9.57 6.27
CA PRO A 248 16.36 -9.42 5.15
C PRO A 248 15.76 -9.99 3.85
N LEU A 249 15.93 -9.27 2.74
CA LEU A 249 15.35 -9.66 1.46
C LEU A 249 16.42 -10.14 0.47
N VAL A 250 16.08 -11.15 -0.32
CA VAL A 250 16.73 -11.50 -1.58
C VAL A 250 15.71 -11.33 -2.70
N LEU A 251 16.13 -10.81 -3.84
CA LEU A 251 15.25 -10.66 -5.00
C LEU A 251 15.50 -11.72 -6.08
N LEU A 252 14.41 -12.13 -6.72
CA LEU A 252 14.41 -12.79 -8.02
C LEU A 252 13.51 -11.98 -8.93
N SER A 253 14.03 -11.46 -10.03
CA SER A 253 13.25 -10.72 -11.02
C SER A 253 13.30 -11.41 -12.38
N ALA A 254 12.37 -11.07 -13.27
CA ALA A 254 12.37 -11.58 -14.63
C ALA A 254 13.49 -10.95 -15.47
N ASP A 255 13.82 -9.69 -15.19
CA ASP A 255 14.84 -8.93 -15.89
C ASP A 255 15.71 -8.12 -14.92
N ALA A 256 17.00 -7.98 -15.26
CA ALA A 256 17.95 -7.23 -14.43
C ALA A 256 17.75 -5.71 -14.50
N GLY A 257 17.08 -5.20 -15.54
CA GLY A 257 16.69 -3.79 -15.65
C GLY A 257 15.62 -3.37 -14.64
N GLN A 258 14.89 -4.32 -14.04
CA GLN A 258 13.88 -4.04 -13.00
C GLN A 258 14.50 -3.71 -11.64
N HIS A 259 15.77 -4.06 -11.42
CA HIS A 259 16.43 -3.97 -10.11
C HIS A 259 16.45 -2.56 -9.50
N ASP A 260 16.75 -1.52 -10.29
CA ASP A 260 16.80 -0.14 -9.80
C ASP A 260 15.41 0.33 -9.33
N ASP A 261 14.37 0.04 -10.13
CA ASP A 261 13.00 0.39 -9.78
C ASP A 261 12.52 -0.35 -8.53
N ILE A 262 12.72 -1.66 -8.46
CA ILE A 262 12.34 -2.45 -7.27
C ILE A 262 13.04 -1.91 -6.02
N MET A 263 14.36 -1.63 -6.10
CA MET A 263 15.08 -1.09 -4.95
C MET A 263 14.52 0.27 -4.52
N ARG A 264 14.22 1.18 -5.47
CA ARG A 264 13.56 2.46 -5.17
C ARG A 264 12.22 2.28 -4.48
N GLN A 265 11.41 1.34 -4.95
CA GLN A 265 10.11 1.06 -4.34
C GLN A 265 10.28 0.55 -2.89
N LEU A 266 11.20 -0.37 -2.64
CA LEU A 266 11.43 -0.95 -1.32
C LEU A 266 11.97 0.07 -0.29
N ILE A 267 12.97 0.88 -0.66
CA ILE A 267 13.51 1.90 0.26
C ILE A 267 12.47 2.98 0.60
N ARG A 268 11.55 3.30 -0.33
CA ARG A 268 10.47 4.26 -0.10
C ARG A 268 9.50 3.81 0.98
N ILE A 269 9.40 2.51 1.25
CA ILE A 269 8.60 1.95 2.33
C ILE A 269 9.43 1.46 3.52
N GLY A 270 10.74 1.73 3.52
CA GLY A 270 11.66 1.40 4.62
C GLY A 270 12.16 -0.04 4.64
N PHE A 271 12.00 -0.78 3.54
CA PHE A 271 12.61 -2.09 3.35
C PHE A 271 13.97 -1.93 2.66
N ASP A 272 14.99 -1.56 3.44
CA ASP A 272 16.35 -1.28 2.96
C ASP A 272 17.35 -2.42 3.18
N ARG A 273 16.94 -3.50 3.87
CA ARG A 273 17.75 -4.69 4.17
C ARG A 273 17.79 -5.70 3.02
N VAL A 274 18.13 -5.23 1.82
CA VAL A 274 18.23 -6.07 0.62
C VAL A 274 19.64 -6.64 0.52
N ARG A 275 19.78 -7.97 0.60
CA ARG A 275 21.07 -8.68 0.52
C ARG A 275 21.61 -8.77 -0.90
N GLY A 276 20.73 -8.79 -1.90
CA GLY A 276 21.08 -8.89 -3.30
C GLY A 276 19.99 -9.57 -4.12
N PHE A 277 20.34 -9.99 -5.33
CA PHE A 277 19.45 -10.71 -6.23
C PHE A 277 20.07 -12.02 -6.70
N LEU A 278 19.22 -12.99 -7.05
CA LEU A 278 19.62 -14.27 -7.62
C LEU A 278 20.15 -14.10 -9.05
N SER A 279 21.47 -14.16 -9.21
CA SER A 279 22.15 -14.06 -10.50
C SER A 279 21.85 -15.27 -11.38
N GLY A 280 21.48 -15.02 -12.63
CA GLY A 280 21.05 -16.07 -13.57
C GLY A 280 19.64 -16.61 -13.31
N GLY A 281 18.90 -16.00 -12.38
CA GLY A 281 17.49 -16.28 -12.14
C GLY A 281 17.19 -17.72 -11.71
N ILE A 282 15.95 -18.15 -11.95
CA ILE A 282 15.48 -19.50 -11.59
C ILE A 282 16.26 -20.60 -12.31
N ASP A 283 16.79 -20.34 -13.50
CA ASP A 283 17.54 -21.33 -14.27
C ASP A 283 18.90 -21.63 -13.63
N ALA A 284 19.57 -20.61 -13.07
CA ALA A 284 20.78 -20.82 -12.29
C ALA A 284 20.50 -21.61 -11.00
N TRP A 285 19.35 -21.38 -10.37
CA TRP A 285 18.90 -22.16 -9.21
C TRP A 285 18.69 -23.64 -9.55
N LYS A 286 17.96 -23.91 -10.64
CA LYS A 286 17.74 -25.27 -11.17
C LYS A 286 19.05 -25.94 -11.57
N SER A 287 19.94 -25.22 -12.26
CA SER A 287 21.24 -25.73 -12.70
C SER A 287 22.18 -26.07 -11.54
N ALA A 288 22.00 -25.44 -10.39
CA ALA A 288 22.71 -25.77 -9.15
C ALA A 288 22.14 -27.02 -8.43
N GLY A 289 21.09 -27.65 -8.98
CA GLY A 289 20.47 -28.85 -8.40
C GLY A 289 19.64 -28.57 -7.15
N LEU A 290 19.20 -27.33 -6.95
CA LEU A 290 18.41 -26.92 -5.79
C LEU A 290 16.91 -27.18 -6.02
N PRO A 291 16.14 -27.47 -4.95
CA PRO A 291 14.72 -27.84 -5.07
C PRO A 291 13.86 -26.70 -5.58
N ILE A 292 12.77 -27.02 -6.26
CA ILE A 292 11.73 -26.09 -6.71
C ILE A 292 10.36 -26.52 -6.18
N GLU A 293 9.43 -25.56 -6.08
CA GLU A 293 8.01 -25.78 -5.78
C GLU A 293 7.15 -25.27 -6.94
N GLU A 294 5.92 -25.75 -7.03
CA GLU A 294 4.92 -25.33 -8.02
C GLU A 294 3.64 -24.95 -7.29
N SER A 295 2.94 -23.92 -7.76
CA SER A 295 1.62 -23.53 -7.24
C SER A 295 0.60 -23.99 -8.27
N HIS A 296 0.04 -25.18 -8.06
CA HIS A 296 -0.82 -25.86 -9.03
C HIS A 296 -1.96 -24.95 -9.51
N ARG A 297 -1.97 -24.64 -10.81
CA ARG A 297 -2.92 -23.69 -11.40
C ARG A 297 -4.30 -24.34 -11.58
N LEU A 298 -5.35 -23.56 -11.34
CA LEU A 298 -6.73 -23.97 -11.54
C LEU A 298 -7.48 -22.87 -12.28
N ASP A 299 -8.06 -23.18 -13.44
CA ASP A 299 -8.93 -22.24 -14.14
C ASP A 299 -10.34 -22.19 -13.50
N LEU A 300 -11.15 -21.22 -13.91
CA LEU A 300 -12.51 -21.05 -13.34
C LEU A 300 -13.45 -22.21 -13.66
N GLU A 301 -13.24 -22.94 -14.75
CA GLU A 301 -14.07 -24.11 -15.09
C GLU A 301 -13.71 -25.29 -14.19
N GLY A 302 -12.42 -25.53 -13.98
CA GLY A 302 -11.89 -26.49 -13.03
C GLY A 302 -12.31 -26.19 -11.59
N LEU A 303 -12.31 -24.92 -11.18
CA LEU A 303 -12.83 -24.51 -9.88
C LEU A 303 -14.33 -24.82 -9.76
N LYS A 304 -15.12 -24.52 -10.79
CA LYS A 304 -16.55 -24.86 -10.80
C LYS A 304 -16.78 -26.36 -10.64
N GLN A 305 -16.04 -27.18 -11.38
CA GLN A 305 -16.13 -28.64 -11.27
C GLN A 305 -15.69 -29.13 -9.88
N ALA A 306 -14.66 -28.50 -9.28
CA ALA A 306 -14.20 -28.84 -7.95
C ALA A 306 -15.23 -28.51 -6.86
N GLN A 307 -16.05 -27.47 -7.04
CA GLN A 307 -17.15 -27.14 -6.13
C GLN A 307 -18.29 -28.15 -6.15
N ASP A 308 -18.49 -28.86 -7.27
CA ASP A 308 -19.54 -29.88 -7.41
C ASP A 308 -19.12 -31.24 -6.80
N LEU A 309 -17.91 -31.37 -6.26
CA LEU A 309 -17.43 -32.59 -5.61
C LEU A 309 -18.11 -32.80 -4.24
N PRO A 310 -18.28 -34.06 -3.78
CA PRO A 310 -18.84 -34.34 -2.45
C PRO A 310 -18.06 -33.73 -1.27
N ALA A 311 -16.77 -33.51 -1.47
CA ALA A 311 -15.87 -32.81 -0.55
C ALA A 311 -15.12 -31.72 -1.33
N PRO A 312 -15.73 -30.52 -1.50
CA PRO A 312 -15.12 -29.45 -2.28
C PRO A 312 -13.89 -28.87 -1.55
N PRO A 313 -12.96 -28.25 -2.28
CA PRO A 313 -11.84 -27.52 -1.67
C PRO A 313 -12.34 -26.32 -0.87
N LEU A 314 -11.56 -25.90 0.13
CA LEU A 314 -11.77 -24.61 0.79
C LEU A 314 -11.35 -23.49 -0.17
N VAL A 315 -12.30 -22.68 -0.61
CA VAL A 315 -12.02 -21.49 -1.41
C VAL A 315 -11.71 -20.32 -0.47
N ILE A 316 -10.54 -19.70 -0.61
CA ILE A 316 -10.15 -18.50 0.13
C ILE A 316 -10.15 -17.32 -0.84
N ASP A 317 -11.10 -16.40 -0.67
CA ASP A 317 -11.14 -15.14 -1.42
C ASP A 317 -10.31 -14.09 -0.70
N VAL A 318 -9.19 -13.71 -1.31
CA VAL A 318 -8.21 -12.78 -0.72
C VAL A 318 -8.37 -11.32 -1.15
N ARG A 319 -9.51 -10.99 -1.77
CA ARG A 319 -9.89 -9.61 -2.07
C ARG A 319 -10.27 -8.84 -0.80
N GLN A 320 -10.34 -7.51 -0.92
CA GLN A 320 -10.83 -6.68 0.16
C GLN A 320 -12.30 -6.99 0.45
N ARG A 321 -12.73 -6.79 1.69
CA ARG A 321 -14.11 -7.04 2.12
C ARG A 321 -15.13 -6.34 1.24
N SER A 322 -14.85 -5.09 0.85
CA SER A 322 -15.73 -4.33 -0.05
C SER A 322 -15.92 -4.98 -1.42
N GLU A 323 -14.90 -5.64 -1.97
CA GLU A 323 -14.98 -6.40 -3.22
C GLU A 323 -15.74 -7.72 -3.02
N TYR A 324 -15.53 -8.39 -1.88
CA TYR A 324 -16.21 -9.64 -1.53
C TYR A 324 -17.71 -9.41 -1.32
N THR A 325 -18.11 -8.40 -0.55
CA THR A 325 -19.52 -8.10 -0.25
C THR A 325 -20.35 -7.75 -1.49
N GLN A 326 -19.72 -7.18 -2.51
CA GLN A 326 -20.37 -6.88 -3.80
C GLN A 326 -20.68 -8.13 -4.62
N GLY A 327 -19.99 -9.24 -4.38
CA GLY A 327 -20.15 -10.48 -5.12
C GLY A 327 -18.98 -11.43 -4.90
N HIS A 328 -19.26 -12.67 -4.53
CA HIS A 328 -18.26 -13.71 -4.26
C HIS A 328 -18.72 -15.11 -4.68
N ILE A 329 -17.77 -16.04 -4.69
CA ILE A 329 -18.01 -17.46 -4.97
C ILE A 329 -18.70 -18.09 -3.73
N PRO A 330 -19.77 -18.88 -3.89
CA PRO A 330 -20.50 -19.45 -2.77
C PRO A 330 -19.63 -20.33 -1.89
N GLY A 331 -19.77 -20.16 -0.56
CA GLY A 331 -18.98 -20.87 0.45
C GLY A 331 -17.50 -20.50 0.50
N ALA A 332 -17.06 -19.46 -0.21
CA ALA A 332 -15.69 -18.95 -0.12
C ALA A 332 -15.49 -18.19 1.19
N LEU A 333 -14.39 -18.47 1.90
CA LEU A 333 -13.99 -17.74 3.09
C LEU A 333 -13.22 -16.48 2.71
N ASN A 334 -13.69 -15.29 3.11
CA ASN A 334 -12.94 -14.06 2.89
C ASN A 334 -11.85 -13.87 3.95
N ILE A 335 -10.59 -13.88 3.53
CA ILE A 335 -9.45 -13.46 4.34
C ILE A 335 -8.62 -12.55 3.46
N GLU A 336 -8.63 -11.24 3.71
CA GLU A 336 -7.88 -10.29 2.89
C GLU A 336 -6.40 -10.68 2.85
N LEU A 337 -5.75 -10.57 1.68
CA LEU A 337 -4.34 -10.97 1.52
C LEU A 337 -3.41 -10.38 2.60
N GLY A 338 -3.67 -9.14 3.00
CA GLY A 338 -2.90 -8.43 4.01
C GLY A 338 -3.01 -9.00 5.43
N GLU A 339 -4.08 -9.75 5.72
CA GLU A 339 -4.38 -10.35 7.02
C GLU A 339 -4.07 -11.85 7.04
N LEU A 340 -3.89 -12.49 5.87
CA LEU A 340 -3.77 -13.94 5.73
C LEU A 340 -2.76 -14.60 6.68
N GLN A 341 -1.60 -13.97 6.90
CA GLN A 341 -0.58 -14.49 7.82
C GLN A 341 -1.07 -14.61 9.27
N GLU A 342 -1.97 -13.74 9.71
CA GLU A 342 -2.52 -13.73 11.07
C GLU A 342 -3.60 -14.82 11.26
N HIS A 343 -4.09 -15.40 10.16
CA HIS A 343 -5.17 -16.40 10.15
C HIS A 343 -4.71 -17.82 9.81
N LEU A 344 -3.42 -18.05 9.54
CA LEU A 344 -2.89 -19.36 9.11
C LEU A 344 -3.22 -20.50 10.07
N ASP A 345 -3.12 -20.25 11.39
CA ASP A 345 -3.40 -21.24 12.43
C ASP A 345 -4.88 -21.66 12.49
N GLY A 346 -5.78 -20.79 12.01
CA GLY A 346 -7.22 -21.06 11.97
C GLY A 346 -7.66 -21.89 10.76
N LEU A 347 -6.80 -22.05 9.75
CA LEU A 347 -7.12 -22.75 8.51
C LEU A 347 -6.89 -24.27 8.65
N PRO A 348 -7.83 -25.13 8.24
CA PRO A 348 -7.63 -26.60 8.26
C PRO A 348 -6.43 -27.03 7.42
N ARG A 349 -5.48 -27.77 7.98
CA ARG A 349 -4.25 -28.19 7.27
C ARG A 349 -4.45 -29.29 6.23
N GLU A 350 -5.43 -30.17 6.45
CA GLU A 350 -5.68 -31.35 5.61
C GLU A 350 -6.58 -31.09 4.40
N LEU A 351 -7.26 -29.93 4.37
CA LEU A 351 -8.19 -29.62 3.29
C LEU A 351 -7.43 -29.06 2.07
N PRO A 352 -7.79 -29.46 0.84
CA PRO A 352 -7.36 -28.76 -0.36
C PRO A 352 -7.82 -27.29 -0.28
N VAL A 353 -6.92 -26.36 -0.60
CA VAL A 353 -7.21 -24.92 -0.60
C VAL A 353 -7.09 -24.38 -2.01
N VAL A 354 -8.08 -23.60 -2.43
CA VAL A 354 -8.01 -22.80 -3.66
C VAL A 354 -8.05 -21.33 -3.30
N THR A 355 -7.01 -20.57 -3.63
CA THR A 355 -7.04 -19.11 -3.45
C THR A 355 -7.59 -18.43 -4.69
N VAL A 356 -8.47 -17.44 -4.50
CA VAL A 356 -9.05 -16.63 -5.57
C VAL A 356 -8.92 -15.15 -5.25
N CYS A 357 -8.79 -14.33 -6.28
CA CYS A 357 -8.90 -12.87 -6.15
C CYS A 357 -9.57 -12.27 -7.39
N ALA A 358 -9.39 -10.96 -7.64
CA ALA A 358 -9.98 -10.32 -8.81
C ALA A 358 -9.34 -10.73 -10.15
N ALA A 359 -8.04 -11.01 -10.18
CA ALA A 359 -7.29 -11.13 -11.43
C ALA A 359 -6.07 -12.08 -11.40
N GLY A 360 -5.84 -12.80 -10.28
CA GLY A 360 -4.76 -13.79 -10.16
C GLY A 360 -3.58 -13.38 -9.28
N MET A 361 -3.13 -12.13 -9.35
CA MET A 361 -1.93 -11.66 -8.61
C MET A 361 -2.03 -11.93 -7.10
N ARG A 362 -3.07 -11.42 -6.44
CA ARG A 362 -3.25 -11.60 -4.99
C ARG A 362 -3.45 -13.07 -4.60
N ALA A 363 -4.08 -13.86 -5.46
CA ALA A 363 -4.29 -15.29 -5.23
C ALA A 363 -2.95 -16.03 -5.28
N THR A 364 -2.10 -15.71 -6.25
CA THR A 364 -0.75 -16.27 -6.35
C THR A 364 0.11 -15.89 -5.14
N THR A 365 0.06 -14.64 -4.68
CA THR A 365 0.73 -14.23 -3.43
C THR A 365 0.21 -15.01 -2.23
N ALA A 366 -1.12 -15.16 -2.09
CA ALA A 366 -1.72 -15.95 -1.03
C ALA A 366 -1.28 -17.42 -1.07
N GLY A 367 -1.24 -18.02 -2.27
CA GLY A 367 -0.73 -19.37 -2.49
C GLY A 367 0.70 -19.53 -1.98
N SER A 368 1.59 -18.58 -2.30
CA SER A 368 2.98 -18.60 -1.81
C SER A 368 3.09 -18.51 -0.27
N ILE A 369 2.19 -17.76 0.38
CA ILE A 369 2.12 -17.67 1.85
C ILE A 369 1.67 -19.00 2.46
N LEU A 370 0.64 -19.63 1.87
CA LEU A 370 0.13 -20.92 2.33
C LEU A 370 1.15 -22.05 2.15
N GLN A 371 1.86 -22.09 1.02
CA GLN A 371 2.94 -23.06 0.79
C GLN A 371 4.09 -22.86 1.78
N ARG A 372 4.45 -21.60 2.09
CA ARG A 372 5.43 -21.26 3.13
C ARG A 372 5.00 -21.67 4.55
N ASP A 373 3.69 -21.72 4.84
CA ASP A 373 3.12 -22.31 6.08
C ASP A 373 3.18 -23.85 6.10
N GLY A 374 3.68 -24.48 5.04
CA GLY A 374 3.82 -25.93 4.92
C GLY A 374 2.54 -26.62 4.45
N ARG A 375 1.71 -25.94 3.64
CA ARG A 375 0.51 -26.53 3.04
C ARG A 375 0.84 -27.08 1.67
N ASP A 376 0.68 -28.39 1.51
CA ASP A 376 1.04 -29.11 0.28
C ASP A 376 -0.06 -29.09 -0.78
N ASN A 377 -1.33 -28.87 -0.39
CA ASN A 377 -2.49 -28.96 -1.28
C ASN A 377 -3.10 -27.58 -1.57
N VAL A 378 -2.28 -26.70 -2.17
CA VAL A 378 -2.65 -25.34 -2.52
C VAL A 378 -2.77 -25.21 -4.04
N GLN A 379 -3.92 -24.75 -4.49
CA GLN A 379 -4.19 -24.39 -5.87
C GLN A 379 -4.51 -22.90 -5.98
N VAL A 380 -4.19 -22.31 -7.14
CA VAL A 380 -4.35 -20.88 -7.38
C VAL A 380 -5.18 -20.63 -8.64
N VAL A 381 -6.19 -19.78 -8.52
CA VAL A 381 -6.85 -19.17 -9.68
C VAL A 381 -6.02 -17.98 -10.10
N ASP A 382 -5.20 -18.16 -11.14
CA ASP A 382 -4.16 -17.20 -11.52
C ASP A 382 -4.56 -16.25 -12.66
N GLU A 383 -5.80 -16.34 -13.15
CA GLU A 383 -6.35 -15.41 -14.15
C GLU A 383 -7.85 -15.20 -13.97
N ALA A 384 -8.34 -14.02 -14.39
CA ALA A 384 -9.75 -13.61 -14.52
C ALA A 384 -10.61 -13.58 -13.23
N GLY A 385 -10.33 -14.42 -12.23
CA GLY A 385 -10.79 -14.31 -10.85
C GLY A 385 -12.31 -14.27 -10.64
N THR A 386 -12.72 -13.75 -9.48
CA THR A 386 -14.14 -13.65 -9.09
C THR A 386 -15.00 -12.77 -10.01
N PRO A 387 -14.53 -11.63 -10.56
CA PRO A 387 -15.31 -10.85 -11.51
C PRO A 387 -15.70 -11.67 -12.75
N ALA A 388 -14.77 -12.41 -13.35
CA ALA A 388 -15.07 -13.23 -14.52
C ALA A 388 -15.93 -14.47 -14.17
N TRP A 389 -15.80 -15.00 -12.95
CA TRP A 389 -16.70 -16.05 -12.45
C TRP A 389 -18.16 -15.58 -12.49
N ILE A 390 -18.43 -14.37 -12.00
CA ILE A 390 -19.77 -13.77 -11.99
C ILE A 390 -20.23 -13.46 -13.43
N GLU A 391 -19.35 -12.89 -14.27
CA GLU A 391 -19.66 -12.58 -15.68
C GLU A 391 -20.06 -13.82 -16.48
N ARG A 392 -19.45 -14.98 -16.20
CA ARG A 392 -19.79 -16.28 -16.81
C ARG A 392 -21.15 -16.84 -16.36
N GLY A 393 -21.84 -16.19 -15.41
CA GLY A 393 -23.11 -16.66 -14.86
C GLY A 393 -22.98 -17.87 -13.96
N TYR A 394 -21.80 -18.10 -13.37
CA TYR A 394 -21.63 -19.14 -12.35
C TYR A 394 -22.30 -18.71 -11.03
N PRO A 395 -22.66 -19.66 -10.15
CA PRO A 395 -23.31 -19.35 -8.88
C PRO A 395 -22.49 -18.32 -8.08
N SER A 396 -23.13 -17.30 -7.54
CA SER A 396 -22.48 -16.25 -6.75
C SER A 396 -23.39 -15.75 -5.63
N GLU A 397 -22.78 -15.25 -4.57
CA GLU A 397 -23.43 -14.71 -3.37
C GLU A 397 -22.97 -13.26 -3.11
N THR A 398 -23.72 -12.51 -2.30
CA THR A 398 -23.40 -11.15 -1.87
C THR A 398 -23.60 -11.03 -0.36
N GLY A 399 -22.93 -10.09 0.30
CA GLY A 399 -22.97 -9.97 1.77
C GLY A 399 -21.66 -10.39 2.45
N GLU A 400 -21.71 -10.58 3.77
CA GLU A 400 -20.55 -10.83 4.65
C GLU A 400 -20.56 -12.22 5.32
N GLU A 401 -21.24 -13.23 4.75
CA GLU A 401 -21.45 -14.52 5.44
C GLU A 401 -20.18 -15.20 5.99
#